data_AF-A0A423HWU2-F1
#
_entry.id   AF-A0A423HWU2-F1
#
_cell.length_a   1.000
_cell.length_b   1.000
_cell.length_c   1.000
_cell.angle_alpha   90.00
_cell.angle_beta   90.00
_cell.angle_gamma   90.00
#
_symmetry.space_group_name_H-M   'P 1'
#
loop_
_entity.id
_entity.type
_entity.pdbx_description
1 polymer ?
#
loop_
_entity_poly.entity_id
_entity_poly.type
_entity_poly.pdbx_seq_one_letter_code
_entity_poly.pdbx_strand_id
1 'polypeptide(L)'
;MTKIKISPLVLYFMMLITTSIWSYCIVISNFENGIYTATQDSIAIPIIAITLALVTLFIFSLFQLPLFKRLKYFKKTSIISTTPAVLASALSFALLFECTYYWLTPNHLTISILYLITLLVYLSHQIKFYKNFISRTK
;
A
#
# COMPACT_ATOMS: atom_id res chain seq x y z
N MET A 1 -14.18 29.02 3.93
CA MET A 1 -13.79 27.82 3.15
C MET A 1 -12.70 27.06 3.92
N THR A 2 -13.07 26.09 4.75
CA THR A 2 -12.16 25.31 5.60
C THR A 2 -11.38 24.31 4.74
N LYS A 3 -10.06 24.48 4.62
CA LYS A 3 -9.20 23.51 3.93
C LYS A 3 -9.14 22.22 4.75
N ILE A 4 -9.77 21.16 4.26
CA ILE A 4 -9.66 19.82 4.86
C ILE A 4 -8.20 19.36 4.68
N LYS A 5 -7.48 19.19 5.79
CA LYS A 5 -6.08 18.75 5.79
C LYS A 5 -6.04 17.23 5.97
N ILE A 6 -6.04 16.50 4.86
CA ILE A 6 -5.91 15.03 4.89
C ILE A 6 -4.49 14.67 5.32
N SER A 7 -4.36 13.77 6.31
CA SER A 7 -3.05 13.30 6.74
C SER A 7 -2.43 12.37 5.67
N PRO A 8 -1.10 12.38 5.46
CA PRO A 8 -0.46 11.50 4.47
C PRO A 8 -0.76 10.01 4.68
N LEU A 9 -0.90 9.57 5.94
CA LEU A 9 -1.28 8.20 6.29
C LEU A 9 -2.71 7.88 5.86
N VAL A 10 -3.65 8.81 6.10
CA VAL A 10 -5.05 8.66 5.67
C VAL A 10 -5.13 8.63 4.15
N LEU A 11 -4.38 9.48 3.46
CA LEU A 11 -4.30 9.47 2.01
C LEU A 11 -3.77 8.13 1.49
N TYR A 12 -2.71 7.58 2.10
CA TYR A 12 -2.19 6.27 1.74
C TYR A 12 -3.24 5.16 1.92
N PHE A 13 -3.95 5.11 3.04
CA PHE A 13 -5.00 4.09 3.24
C PHE A 13 -6.17 4.25 2.28
N MET A 14 -6.61 5.48 2.00
CA MET A 14 -7.64 5.73 0.99
C MET A 14 -7.19 5.22 -0.37
N MET A 15 -5.95 5.50 -0.78
CA MET A 15 -5.39 5.01 -2.04
C MET A 15 -5.25 3.50 -2.12
N LEU A 16 -4.91 2.85 -1.00
CA LEU A 16 -4.79 1.40 -0.93
C LEU A 16 -6.16 0.72 -1.11
N ILE A 17 -7.20 1.25 -0.45
CA ILE A 17 -8.58 0.77 -0.57
C ILE A 17 -9.11 1.01 -1.98
N THR A 18 -8.96 2.23 -2.52
CA THR A 18 -9.45 2.54 -3.86
C THR A 18 -8.76 1.71 -4.92
N THR A 19 -7.43 1.55 -4.83
CA THR A 19 -6.68 0.67 -5.75
C THR A 19 -7.19 -0.76 -5.71
N SER A 20 -7.48 -1.30 -4.53
CA SER A 20 -8.01 -2.66 -4.40
C SER A 20 -9.39 -2.79 -5.02
N ILE A 21 -10.31 -1.86 -4.73
CA ILE A 21 -11.66 -1.83 -5.31
C ILE A 21 -11.60 -1.77 -6.85
N TRP A 22 -10.83 -0.82 -7.39
CA TRP A 22 -10.69 -0.67 -8.84
C TRP A 22 -10.04 -1.90 -9.48
N SER A 23 -9.06 -2.51 -8.82
CA SER A 23 -8.42 -3.74 -9.29
C SER A 23 -9.42 -4.90 -9.37
N TYR A 24 -10.31 -5.06 -8.37
CA TYR A 24 -11.39 -6.05 -8.45
C TYR A 24 -12.34 -5.78 -9.61
N CYS A 25 -12.77 -4.53 -9.79
CA CYS A 25 -13.64 -4.17 -10.91
C CYS A 25 -13.00 -4.49 -12.27
N ILE A 26 -11.70 -4.23 -12.43
CA ILE A 26 -10.96 -4.55 -13.65
C ILE A 26 -10.87 -6.06 -13.86
N VAL A 27 -10.56 -6.84 -12.81
CA VAL A 27 -10.52 -8.30 -12.90
C VAL A 27 -11.88 -8.88 -13.30
N ILE A 28 -12.97 -8.40 -12.69
CA ILE A 28 -14.34 -8.83 -13.01
C ILE A 28 -14.69 -8.46 -14.45
N SER A 29 -14.41 -7.22 -14.87
CA SER A 29 -14.63 -6.78 -16.26
C SER A 29 -13.82 -7.63 -17.25
N ASN A 30 -12.57 -7.96 -16.94
CA ASN A 30 -11.74 -8.82 -17.79
C ASN A 30 -12.34 -10.23 -17.90
N PHE A 31 -12.93 -10.75 -16.83
CA PHE A 31 -13.63 -12.03 -16.85
C PHE A 31 -14.88 -11.99 -17.74
N GLU A 32 -15.72 -10.96 -17.60
CA GLU A 32 -16.91 -10.77 -18.43
C GLU A 32 -16.57 -10.63 -19.93
N ASN A 33 -15.39 -10.09 -20.25
CA ASN A 33 -14.88 -9.97 -21.62
C ASN A 33 -14.14 -11.23 -22.12
N GLY A 34 -14.15 -12.34 -21.37
CA GLY A 34 -13.55 -13.61 -21.80
C GLY A 34 -12.02 -13.66 -21.76
N ILE A 35 -11.36 -12.72 -21.09
CA ILE A 35 -9.89 -12.73 -20.94
C ILE A 35 -9.42 -13.88 -20.04
N TYR A 36 -10.26 -14.26 -19.07
CA TYR A 36 -10.03 -15.41 -18.22
C TYR A 36 -10.84 -16.61 -18.73
N THR A 37 -10.23 -17.80 -18.71
CA THR A 37 -10.95 -19.05 -19.03
C THR A 37 -12.09 -19.27 -18.02
N ALA A 38 -13.22 -19.83 -18.46
CA ALA A 38 -14.39 -20.04 -17.59
C ALA A 38 -14.16 -21.09 -16.45
N THR A 39 -12.96 -21.64 -16.33
CA THR A 39 -12.57 -22.46 -15.18
C THR A 39 -12.46 -21.56 -13.94
N GLN A 40 -13.19 -21.89 -12.88
CA GLN A 40 -13.31 -21.08 -11.65
C GLN A 40 -11.96 -20.63 -11.05
N ASP A 41 -10.88 -21.38 -11.27
CA ASP A 41 -9.54 -21.07 -10.78
C ASP A 41 -8.91 -19.82 -11.43
N SER A 42 -9.33 -19.45 -12.65
CA SER A 42 -8.66 -18.40 -13.44
C SER A 42 -8.88 -16.99 -12.88
N ILE A 43 -10.08 -16.70 -12.36
CA ILE A 43 -10.44 -15.41 -11.75
C ILE A 43 -10.10 -15.37 -10.26
N ALA A 44 -10.14 -16.52 -9.58
CA ALA A 44 -9.86 -16.62 -8.15
C ALA A 44 -8.42 -16.18 -7.82
N ILE A 45 -7.44 -16.57 -8.62
CA ILE A 45 -6.03 -16.22 -8.41
C ILE A 45 -5.82 -14.70 -8.37
N PRO A 46 -6.24 -13.91 -9.39
CA PRO A 46 -6.21 -12.45 -9.36
C PRO A 46 -6.85 -11.82 -8.12
N ILE A 47 -8.06 -12.28 -7.75
CA ILE A 47 -8.81 -11.74 -6.62
C ILE A 47 -8.07 -12.01 -5.30
N ILE A 48 -7.57 -13.24 -5.12
CA ILE A 48 -6.78 -13.62 -3.94
C ILE A 48 -5.49 -12.80 -3.88
N ALA A 49 -4.81 -12.59 -5.01
CA ALA A 49 -3.59 -11.78 -5.05
C ALA A 49 -3.84 -10.33 -4.59
N ILE A 50 -4.90 -9.68 -5.08
CA ILE A 50 -5.30 -8.33 -4.63
C ILE A 50 -5.64 -8.34 -3.13
N THR A 51 -6.38 -9.34 -2.67
CA THR A 51 -6.78 -9.47 -1.26
C THR A 51 -5.57 -9.63 -0.34
N LEU A 52 -4.64 -10.52 -0.70
CA LEU A 52 -3.43 -10.78 0.08
C LEU A 52 -2.52 -9.57 0.11
N ALA A 53 -2.36 -8.86 -1.01
CA ALA A 53 -1.59 -7.62 -1.05
C ALA A 53 -2.19 -6.56 -0.11
N LEU A 54 -3.51 -6.34 -0.18
CA LEU A 54 -4.23 -5.41 0.68
C LEU A 54 -4.03 -5.73 2.17
N VAL A 55 -4.32 -6.96 2.57
CA VAL A 55 -4.21 -7.42 3.97
C VAL A 55 -2.77 -7.31 4.47
N THR A 56 -1.80 -7.74 3.67
CA THR A 56 -0.38 -7.71 4.03
C THR A 56 0.12 -6.27 4.21
N LEU A 57 -0.26 -5.36 3.31
CA LEU A 57 0.09 -3.94 3.41
C LEU A 57 -0.57 -3.26 4.62
N PHE A 58 -1.80 -3.64 4.97
CA PHE A 58 -2.42 -3.20 6.21
C PHE A 58 -1.65 -3.69 7.44
N ILE A 59 -1.29 -4.98 7.49
CA ILE A 59 -0.51 -5.55 8.59
C ILE A 59 0.84 -4.84 8.74
N PHE A 60 1.57 -4.62 7.65
CA PHE A 60 2.84 -3.87 7.69
C PHE A 60 2.64 -2.44 8.19
N SER A 61 1.54 -1.79 7.81
CA SER A 61 1.20 -0.46 8.34
C SER A 61 0.97 -0.49 9.86
N LEU A 62 0.38 -1.56 10.41
CA LEU A 62 0.21 -1.74 11.86
C LEU A 62 1.56 -1.84 12.58
N PHE A 63 2.55 -2.53 12.00
CA PHE A 63 3.91 -2.61 12.57
C PHE A 63 4.62 -1.26 12.63
N GLN A 64 4.23 -0.30 11.80
CA GLN A 64 4.79 1.05 11.83
C GLN A 64 4.11 1.94 12.91
N LEU A 65 2.88 1.62 13.35
CA LEU A 65 2.09 2.45 14.29
C LEU A 65 2.78 2.77 15.62
N PRO A 66 3.49 1.84 16.29
CA PRO A 66 4.17 2.15 17.55
C PRO A 66 5.19 3.28 17.40
N LEU A 67 5.95 3.27 16.29
CA LEU A 67 6.92 4.32 16.00
C LEU A 67 6.22 5.65 15.67
N PHE A 68 5.14 5.62 14.88
CA PHE A 68 4.29 6.80 14.62
C PHE A 68 3.78 7.45 15.90
N LYS A 69 3.22 6.65 16.82
CA LYS A 69 2.68 7.15 18.09
C LYS A 69 3.77 7.77 18.96
N ARG A 70 4.92 7.10 19.12
CA ARG A 70 6.04 7.62 19.93
C ARG A 70 6.54 8.95 19.41
N LEU A 71 6.71 9.07 18.10
CA LEU A 71 7.07 10.34 17.47
C LEU A 71 5.99 11.39 17.73
N LYS A 72 4.70 11.10 17.49
CA LYS A 72 3.62 12.08 17.70
C LYS A 72 3.61 12.66 19.12
N TYR A 73 3.89 11.83 20.13
CA TYR A 73 3.88 12.23 21.55
C TYR A 73 5.26 12.62 22.10
N PHE A 74 6.24 12.93 21.23
CA PHE A 74 7.60 13.34 21.63
C PHE A 74 8.30 12.36 22.61
N LYS A 75 7.94 11.08 22.54
CA LYS A 75 8.56 10.05 23.38
C LYS A 75 9.85 9.54 22.73
N LYS A 76 10.83 9.17 23.56
CA LYS A 76 12.07 8.54 23.11
C LYS A 76 11.76 7.29 22.29
N THR A 77 12.33 7.20 21.09
CA THR A 77 12.23 6.01 20.24
C THR A 77 13.13 4.92 20.81
N SER A 78 12.71 3.66 20.71
CA SER A 78 13.54 2.51 21.11
C SER A 78 13.78 1.62 19.91
N ILE A 79 14.90 0.88 19.92
CA ILE A 79 15.24 -0.10 18.87
C ILE A 79 14.06 -1.05 18.62
N ILE A 80 13.40 -1.51 19.69
CA ILE A 80 12.21 -2.38 19.63
C ILE A 80 11.06 -1.76 18.80
N SER A 81 10.88 -0.43 18.82
CA SER A 81 9.85 0.23 18.00
C SER A 81 10.34 0.61 16.61
N THR A 82 11.64 0.84 16.44
CA THR A 82 12.23 1.31 15.18
C THR A 82 12.46 0.16 14.21
N THR A 83 13.02 -0.96 14.67
CA THR A 83 13.38 -2.09 13.80
C THR A 83 12.16 -2.68 13.08
N PRO A 84 11.04 -3.02 13.75
CA PRO A 84 9.86 -3.56 13.06
C PRO A 84 9.25 -2.55 12.09
N ALA A 85 9.26 -1.25 12.44
CA ALA A 85 8.74 -0.21 11.58
C ALA A 85 9.56 -0.06 10.29
N VAL A 86 10.89 -0.07 10.39
CA VAL A 86 11.78 0.02 9.21
C VAL A 86 11.66 -1.21 8.33
N LEU A 87 11.64 -2.41 8.92
CA LEU A 87 11.44 -3.66 8.17
C LEU A 87 10.09 -3.66 7.47
N ALA A 88 9.01 -3.31 8.17
CA ALA A 88 7.69 -3.18 7.58
C ALA A 88 7.69 -2.13 6.46
N SER A 89 8.41 -1.01 6.61
CA SER A 89 8.52 0.00 5.55
C SER A 89 9.16 -0.56 4.27
N ALA A 90 10.24 -1.33 4.43
CA ALA A 90 10.95 -1.95 3.31
C ALA A 90 10.10 -3.04 2.63
N LEU A 91 9.44 -3.90 3.42
CA LEU A 91 8.57 -4.95 2.90
C LEU A 91 7.33 -4.38 2.19
N SER A 92 6.72 -3.33 2.74
CA SER A 92 5.63 -2.60 2.05
C SER A 92 6.08 -2.02 0.71
N PHE A 93 7.28 -1.45 0.64
CA PHE A 93 7.84 -0.93 -0.61
C PHE A 93 8.03 -2.07 -1.63
N ALA A 94 8.70 -3.15 -1.22
CA ALA A 94 8.96 -4.29 -2.08
C ALA A 94 7.66 -4.91 -2.60
N LEU A 95 6.65 -5.08 -1.74
CA LEU A 95 5.36 -5.64 -2.14
C LEU A 95 4.59 -4.74 -3.11
N LEU A 96 4.60 -3.41 -2.90
CA LEU A 96 3.96 -2.47 -3.83
C LEU A 96 4.68 -2.42 -5.19
N PHE A 97 6.01 -2.49 -5.18
CA PHE A 97 6.81 -2.60 -6.39
C PHE A 97 6.50 -3.91 -7.13
N GLU A 98 6.47 -5.04 -6.42
CA GLU A 98 6.14 -6.34 -6.98
C GLU A 98 4.72 -6.36 -7.56
N CYS A 99 3.73 -5.79 -6.87
CA CYS A 99 2.38 -5.66 -7.41
C CYS A 99 2.37 -4.82 -8.70
N THR A 100 3.13 -3.72 -8.75
CA THR A 100 3.25 -2.88 -9.95
C THR A 100 3.82 -3.69 -11.12
N TYR A 101 4.87 -4.48 -10.88
CA TYR A 101 5.51 -5.31 -11.89
C TYR A 101 4.64 -6.50 -12.33
N TYR A 102 4.04 -7.23 -11.38
CA TYR A 102 3.19 -8.39 -11.63
C TYR A 102 2.04 -8.08 -12.58
N TRP A 103 1.40 -6.93 -12.41
CA TRP A 103 0.27 -6.50 -13.25
C TRP A 103 0.70 -5.82 -14.56
N LEU A 104 2.00 -5.74 -14.87
CA LEU A 104 2.53 -5.08 -16.06
C LEU A 104 2.35 -5.96 -17.31
N THR A 105 1.11 -6.26 -17.64
CA THR A 105 0.69 -7.00 -18.83
C THR A 105 -0.45 -6.25 -19.54
N PRO A 106 -0.68 -6.46 -20.85
CA PRO A 106 -1.62 -5.64 -21.61
C PRO A 106 -3.04 -5.58 -21.03
N ASN A 107 -3.56 -6.70 -20.54
CA ASN A 107 -4.92 -6.80 -20.01
C ASN A 107 -5.06 -6.25 -18.58
N HIS A 108 -3.94 -6.01 -17.88
CA HIS A 108 -3.92 -5.57 -16.48
C HIS A 108 -3.12 -4.28 -16.27
N LEU A 109 -2.71 -3.61 -17.35
CA LEU A 109 -1.90 -2.40 -17.30
C LEU A 109 -2.49 -1.32 -16.39
N THR A 110 -3.82 -1.15 -16.42
CA THR A 110 -4.51 -0.21 -15.53
C THR A 110 -4.31 -0.57 -14.05
N ILE A 111 -4.30 -1.86 -13.70
CA ILE A 111 -4.01 -2.32 -12.33
C ILE A 111 -2.56 -1.98 -11.96
N SER A 112 -1.60 -2.21 -12.86
CA SER A 112 -0.19 -1.81 -12.64
C SER A 112 -0.05 -0.31 -12.36
N ILE A 113 -0.74 0.53 -13.14
CA ILE A 113 -0.74 2.00 -12.96
C ILE A 113 -1.33 2.39 -11.60
N LEU A 114 -2.42 1.75 -11.16
CA LEU A 114 -3.01 2.01 -9.83
C LEU A 114 -2.04 1.66 -8.70
N TYR A 115 -1.34 0.52 -8.79
CA TYR A 115 -0.29 0.16 -7.82
C TYR A 115 0.90 1.11 -7.86
N LEU A 116 1.31 1.59 -9.05
CA LEU A 116 2.36 2.59 -9.18
C LEU A 116 1.97 3.91 -8.49
N ILE A 117 0.76 4.39 -8.71
CA ILE A 117 0.25 5.60 -8.03
C ILE A 117 0.23 5.39 -6.52
N THR A 118 -0.24 4.23 -6.06
CA THR A 118 -0.24 3.88 -4.63
C THR A 118 1.16 3.81 -4.04
N LEU A 119 2.13 3.28 -4.77
CA LEU A 119 3.55 3.26 -4.41
C LEU A 119 4.10 4.68 -4.26
N LEU A 120 3.79 5.59 -5.18
CA LEU A 120 4.24 6.99 -5.10
C LEU A 120 3.63 7.73 -3.90
N VAL A 121 2.35 7.48 -3.61
CA VAL A 121 1.67 8.03 -2.41
C VAL A 121 2.29 7.46 -1.13
N TYR A 122 2.58 6.16 -1.12
CA TYR A 122 3.25 5.49 -0.01
C TYR A 122 4.65 6.08 0.23
N LEU A 123 5.48 6.22 -0.81
CA LEU A 123 6.81 6.82 -0.72
C LEU A 123 6.74 8.26 -0.20
N SER A 124 5.80 9.05 -0.70
CA SER A 124 5.56 10.42 -0.23
C SER A 124 5.22 10.46 1.26
N HIS A 125 4.40 9.52 1.73
CA HIS A 125 4.08 9.35 3.13
C HIS A 125 5.32 8.96 3.96
N GLN A 126 6.10 7.96 3.52
CA GLN A 126 7.29 7.46 4.21
C GLN A 126 8.39 8.52 4.30
N ILE A 127 8.66 9.27 3.23
CA ILE A 127 9.65 10.36 3.22
C ILE A 127 9.30 11.41 4.28
N LYS A 128 8.03 11.83 4.33
CA LYS A 128 7.56 12.81 5.33
C LYS A 128 7.66 12.26 6.75
N PHE A 129 7.40 10.96 6.92
CA PHE A 129 7.54 10.28 8.20
C PHE A 129 9.00 10.23 8.68
N TYR A 130 9.91 9.71 7.86
CA TYR A 130 11.32 9.56 8.23
C TYR A 130 12.06 10.89 8.34
N LYS A 131 11.68 11.92 7.57
CA LYS A 131 12.18 13.28 7.79
C LYS A 131 11.89 13.80 9.20
N ASN A 132 10.67 13.56 9.69
CA ASN A 132 10.28 13.92 11.06
C ASN A 132 10.99 13.06 12.11
N PHE A 133 11.30 11.80 11.80
CA PHE A 133 12.07 10.93 12.69
C PHE A 133 13.50 11.46 12.84
N ILE A 134 14.21 11.70 11.73
CA ILE A 134 15.60 12.18 11.72
C ILE A 134 15.72 13.55 12.38
N SER A 135 14.77 14.46 12.15
CA SER A 135 14.80 15.80 12.75
C SER A 135 14.61 15.80 14.27
N ARG A 136 14.14 14.71 14.86
CA ARG A 136 13.86 14.57 16.31
C ARG A 136 14.90 13.73 17.05
N THR A 137 15.78 13.07 16.31
CA THR A 137 16.92 12.33 16.86
C THR A 137 18.21 13.14 16.86
N LYS A 138 18.22 14.30 16.18
CA LYS A 138 19.24 15.35 16.33
C LYS A 138 18.88 16.24 17.52
#